data_AF-A0A1F6WLF6-F1
#
_entry.id   AF-A0A1F6WLF6-F1
#
_cell.length_a   1.000
_cell.length_b   1.000
_cell.length_c   1.000
_cell.angle_alpha   90.00
_cell.angle_beta   90.00
_cell.angle_gamma   90.00
#
_symmetry.space_group_name_H-M   'P 1'
#
loop_
_entity.id
_entity.type
_entity.pdbx_description
1 polymer ?
#
loop_
_entity_poly.entity_id
_entity_poly.type
_entity_poly.pdbx_seq_one_letter_code
_entity_poly.pdbx_strand_id
1 'polypeptide(L)'
;MIIMKKLFPIFMLVFSFFPFLIWPTFSFAVDFSATQFTLTEITYNSVTIDISNVPTGTNAIYHRLFDGQDDPVNLGGYIVGGFGWRYYNYDGLATYRMYPNTEYKVRFYEDEAYTKEIRIVSFKTKTTPICGNDIKETGESCDGAKLGGQTCLTKGFTGGTLSCNTNCTFNTSTCTSGETGGGGPITDTTAPTSTSISFNAGAASVSSASITLTLSATDSGTPMQMMISNNSAFTGATWETYATSKSWTLTTGDGMKTVYAKFKDASGNTSTTISDTITLATGTTTPPPPPPTPPPASPSPDDAGGDGSSDDGKGLVPCGGAGETSCNFDMFIVLAKNVIDFLIFVLAMPLAAILFAYAGFLLLTSGGSTEKVTKAKHIFWNVLLGFILALCAWLIVMTILKALGVDDAYSLLSD
;
A
#
# COMPACT_ATOMS: atom_id res chain seq x y z
N MET A 1 -27.23 19.28 39.90
CA MET A 1 -25.83 18.88 39.59
C MET A 1 -24.96 18.52 40.82
N ILE A 2 -25.49 18.57 42.05
CA ILE A 2 -24.74 18.21 43.28
C ILE A 2 -24.97 16.74 43.69
N ILE A 3 -26.09 16.14 43.30
CA ILE A 3 -26.42 14.73 43.60
C ILE A 3 -25.72 13.74 42.63
N MET A 4 -25.40 14.12 41.39
CA MET A 4 -24.70 13.25 40.43
C MET A 4 -23.16 13.19 40.62
N LYS A 5 -22.59 14.08 41.46
CA LYS A 5 -21.14 14.17 41.69
C LYS A 5 -20.61 13.12 42.69
N LYS A 6 -21.49 12.35 43.37
CA LYS A 6 -21.09 11.33 44.36
C LYS A 6 -21.21 9.87 43.90
N LEU A 7 -21.77 9.59 42.71
CA LEU A 7 -21.92 8.20 42.21
C LEU A 7 -20.88 7.76 41.16
N PHE A 8 -20.14 8.67 40.54
CA PHE A 8 -19.20 8.33 39.48
C PHE A 8 -17.89 7.63 39.92
N PRO A 9 -17.30 7.87 41.11
CA PRO A 9 -16.04 7.22 41.50
C PRO A 9 -16.17 5.74 41.88
N ILE A 10 -17.39 5.18 41.91
CA ILE A 10 -17.63 3.75 42.10
C ILE A 10 -17.49 2.98 40.76
N PHE A 11 -17.55 3.67 39.61
CA PHE A 11 -17.56 3.04 38.29
C PHE A 11 -16.15 2.80 37.70
N MET A 12 -15.12 3.54 38.13
CA MET A 12 -13.74 3.37 37.62
C MET A 12 -12.87 2.37 38.40
N LEU A 13 -13.31 1.88 39.56
CA LEU A 13 -12.57 0.87 40.34
C LEU A 13 -12.62 -0.55 39.73
N VAL A 14 -13.50 -0.78 38.75
CA VAL A 14 -13.75 -2.13 38.18
C VAL A 14 -12.85 -2.46 36.98
N PHE A 15 -12.22 -1.46 36.35
CA PHE A 15 -11.32 -1.67 35.20
C PHE A 15 -9.82 -1.71 35.57
N SER A 16 -9.50 -1.61 36.85
CA SER A 16 -8.11 -1.58 37.38
C SER A 16 -7.51 -2.95 37.70
N PHE A 17 -8.20 -4.07 37.43
CA PHE A 17 -7.80 -5.40 37.93
C PHE A 17 -7.16 -6.37 36.93
N PHE A 18 -6.76 -5.93 35.74
CA PHE A 18 -5.85 -6.72 34.87
C PHE A 18 -4.66 -5.91 34.34
N PRO A 19 -3.70 -5.54 35.20
CA PRO A 19 -2.33 -5.26 34.77
C PRO A 19 -1.52 -6.56 34.83
N PHE A 20 -0.71 -6.87 33.83
CA PHE A 20 0.60 -7.53 33.96
C PHE A 20 1.06 -7.95 32.56
N LEU A 21 1.90 -7.12 31.92
CA LEU A 21 3.25 -7.53 31.51
C LEU A 21 3.96 -6.37 30.77
N ILE A 22 4.72 -5.61 31.58
CA ILE A 22 6.07 -5.06 31.33
C ILE A 22 6.33 -4.38 29.98
N TRP A 23 6.48 -3.06 29.96
CA TRP A 23 7.57 -2.35 29.26
C TRP A 23 7.98 -1.11 30.09
N PRO A 24 9.28 -0.83 30.31
CA PRO A 24 9.73 0.32 31.10
C PRO A 24 9.81 1.57 30.21
N THR A 25 9.31 2.71 30.69
CA THR A 25 9.45 4.01 30.02
C THR A 25 10.57 4.83 30.69
N PHE A 26 11.67 5.04 29.98
CA PHE A 26 12.58 6.16 30.30
C PHE A 26 11.96 7.45 29.74
N SER A 27 11.92 8.51 30.55
CA SER A 27 11.40 9.85 30.18
C SER A 27 12.54 10.87 30.23
N PHE A 28 12.64 11.73 29.21
CA PHE A 28 13.47 12.94 29.24
C PHE A 28 12.57 14.18 29.29
N ALA A 29 13.01 15.24 29.97
CA ALA A 29 12.31 16.52 30.12
C ALA A 29 12.95 17.60 29.22
N VAL A 30 12.15 18.52 28.68
CA VAL A 30 12.62 19.58 27.76
C VAL A 30 12.43 20.95 28.41
N ASP A 31 13.50 21.76 28.48
CA ASP A 31 13.54 23.10 29.08
C ASP A 31 12.94 24.20 28.17
N PHE A 32 12.27 25.19 28.75
CA PHE A 32 11.40 26.20 28.12
C PHE A 32 12.11 27.46 27.57
N SER A 33 13.43 27.40 27.45
CA SER A 33 14.29 28.56 27.10
C SER A 33 14.40 28.86 25.59
N ALA A 34 14.22 27.89 24.68
CA ALA A 34 14.48 28.11 23.25
C ALA A 34 13.22 28.35 22.39
N THR A 35 13.36 29.17 21.35
CA THR A 35 12.29 29.55 20.41
C THR A 35 12.14 28.60 19.21
N GLN A 36 13.04 27.64 19.03
CA GLN A 36 12.94 26.54 18.06
C GLN A 36 13.69 25.31 18.59
N PHE A 37 13.09 24.12 18.50
CA PHE A 37 13.71 22.86 18.90
C PHE A 37 13.62 21.81 17.79
N THR A 38 14.77 21.29 17.36
CA THR A 38 14.88 20.04 16.62
C THR A 38 15.18 18.93 17.61
N LEU A 39 14.21 18.03 17.85
CA LEU A 39 14.42 16.85 18.69
C LEU A 39 15.26 15.84 17.90
N THR A 40 16.55 15.77 18.21
CA THR A 40 17.42 14.65 17.82
C THR A 40 17.32 13.57 18.89
N GLU A 41 16.88 12.39 18.47
CA GLU A 41 16.69 11.14 19.25
C GLU A 41 15.39 11.05 20.06
N ILE A 42 14.37 10.42 19.45
CA ILE A 42 13.21 9.92 20.18
C ILE A 42 13.10 8.42 19.87
N THR A 43 13.20 7.60 20.90
CA THR A 43 13.17 6.13 20.77
C THR A 43 11.75 5.55 20.84
N TYR A 44 10.72 6.32 21.21
CA TYR A 44 9.33 5.85 21.19
C TYR A 44 8.34 6.99 20.94
N ASN A 45 7.17 6.67 20.37
CA ASN A 45 6.11 7.52 19.80
C ASN A 45 5.44 8.57 20.73
N SER A 46 6.17 9.21 21.65
CA SER A 46 5.66 10.24 22.54
C SER A 46 6.71 11.31 22.88
N VAL A 47 6.27 12.56 23.04
CA VAL A 47 7.10 13.67 23.53
C VAL A 47 6.45 14.26 24.79
N THR A 48 7.27 14.55 25.79
CA THR A 48 6.87 15.24 27.02
C THR A 48 7.40 16.68 27.00
N ILE A 49 6.52 17.64 27.30
CA ILE A 49 6.80 19.07 27.29
C ILE A 49 6.60 19.61 28.72
N ASP A 50 7.60 20.31 29.27
CA ASP A 50 7.58 20.86 30.63
C ASP A 50 7.02 22.30 30.74
N ILE A 51 5.71 22.42 30.81
CA ILE A 51 4.99 23.69 30.90
C ILE A 51 5.10 24.40 32.26
N SER A 52 6.00 24.00 33.17
CA SER A 52 6.14 24.60 34.51
C SER A 52 6.53 26.09 34.51
N ASN A 53 7.26 26.54 33.48
CA ASN A 53 7.80 27.91 33.37
C ASN A 53 7.04 28.83 32.40
N VAL A 54 5.82 28.48 31.98
CA VAL A 54 5.03 29.36 31.11
C VAL A 54 4.57 30.59 31.92
N PRO A 55 5.00 31.82 31.56
CA PRO A 55 4.62 33.01 32.31
C PRO A 55 3.15 33.35 32.03
N THR A 56 2.25 33.00 32.95
CA THR A 56 0.84 33.39 32.89
C THR A 56 0.41 34.17 34.12
N GLY A 57 -0.53 35.11 33.94
CA GLY A 57 -1.20 35.80 35.04
C GLY A 57 -2.33 34.98 35.70
N THR A 58 -2.48 33.70 35.31
CA THR A 58 -3.57 32.81 35.70
C THR A 58 -3.05 31.39 35.96
N ASN A 59 -3.73 30.66 36.85
CA ASN A 59 -3.36 29.31 37.32
C ASN A 59 -3.69 28.16 36.33
N ALA A 60 -4.15 28.46 35.11
CA ALA A 60 -4.57 27.46 34.14
C ALA A 60 -4.16 27.87 32.72
N ILE A 61 -3.59 26.93 31.96
CA ILE A 61 -3.08 27.14 30.60
C ILE A 61 -3.72 26.10 29.69
N TYR A 62 -4.50 26.45 28.68
CA TYR A 62 -5.06 25.44 27.77
C TYR A 62 -4.09 25.12 26.64
N HIS A 63 -4.07 23.89 26.12
CA HIS A 63 -3.24 23.53 24.98
C HIS A 63 -4.00 22.73 23.93
N ARG A 64 -3.56 22.80 22.68
CA ARG A 64 -4.04 21.95 21.59
C ARG A 64 -2.89 21.57 20.66
N LEU A 65 -2.88 20.32 20.23
CA LEU A 65 -1.94 19.78 19.25
C LEU A 65 -2.50 19.95 17.84
N PHE A 66 -1.64 20.39 16.94
CA PHE A 66 -1.89 20.56 15.51
C PHE A 66 -0.80 19.85 14.71
N ASP A 67 -1.11 19.40 13.51
CA ASP A 67 -0.10 18.93 12.57
C ASP A 67 0.60 20.10 11.85
N GLY A 68 1.50 19.80 10.91
CA GLY A 68 2.21 20.78 10.11
C GLY A 68 1.28 21.65 9.24
N GLN A 69 0.07 21.19 8.98
CA GLN A 69 -0.98 21.83 8.18
C GLN A 69 -1.97 22.65 9.02
N ASP A 70 -1.73 22.76 10.34
CA ASP A 70 -2.60 23.45 11.30
C ASP A 70 -3.98 22.81 11.49
N ASP A 71 -4.13 21.52 11.17
CA ASP A 71 -5.33 20.75 11.49
C ASP A 71 -5.24 20.20 12.93
N PRO A 72 -6.33 20.27 13.73
CA PRO A 72 -6.31 19.81 15.11
C PRO A 72 -6.22 18.28 15.17
N VAL A 73 -5.17 17.78 15.83
CA VAL A 73 -4.88 16.34 15.89
C VAL A 73 -5.40 15.76 17.21
N ASN A 74 -6.36 14.83 17.13
CA ASN A 74 -6.87 14.07 18.28
C ASN A 74 -5.98 12.88 18.62
N LEU A 75 -4.69 13.10 18.80
CA LEU A 75 -3.79 12.09 19.36
C LEU A 75 -3.83 12.19 20.86
N GLY A 76 -4.12 11.07 21.52
CA GLY A 76 -4.27 11.03 22.96
C GLY A 76 -2.99 11.43 23.70
N GLY A 77 -2.92 12.67 24.21
CA GLY A 77 -1.95 13.11 25.19
C GLY A 77 -2.42 12.88 26.62
N TYR A 78 -1.67 12.14 27.42
CA TYR A 78 -1.99 11.91 28.83
C TYR A 78 -0.99 12.65 29.72
N ILE A 79 -1.45 13.14 30.87
CA ILE A 79 -0.62 13.88 31.84
C ILE A 79 -0.03 12.87 32.82
N VAL A 80 1.29 12.86 32.97
CA VAL A 80 1.94 12.13 34.06
C VAL A 80 1.68 12.91 35.35
N GLY A 81 0.93 12.32 36.28
CA GLY A 81 0.61 12.92 37.59
C GLY A 81 -0.84 13.36 37.81
N GLY A 82 -1.74 13.23 36.82
CA GLY A 82 -3.14 13.61 36.98
C GLY A 82 -4.13 12.75 36.21
N PHE A 83 -5.14 12.20 36.88
CA PHE A 83 -6.28 11.54 36.23
C PHE A 83 -7.19 12.58 35.57
N GLY A 84 -6.97 12.87 34.28
CA GLY A 84 -7.98 13.55 33.45
C GLY A 84 -7.44 14.43 32.33
N TRP A 85 -8.16 14.43 31.21
CA TRP A 85 -7.88 15.19 29.99
C TRP A 85 -8.10 16.71 30.09
N ARG A 86 -8.16 17.32 31.29
CA ARG A 86 -8.67 18.71 31.40
C ARG A 86 -8.36 19.57 32.64
N TYR A 87 -7.54 19.17 33.61
CA TYR A 87 -7.19 20.06 34.74
C TYR A 87 -5.75 19.90 35.20
N TYR A 88 -5.02 21.01 35.27
CA TYR A 88 -3.65 21.08 35.79
C TYR A 88 -3.68 21.04 37.30
N ASN A 89 -2.95 20.12 37.90
CA ASN A 89 -2.39 20.34 39.23
C ASN A 89 -1.10 19.53 39.44
N TYR A 90 -0.08 20.30 39.79
CA TYR A 90 1.19 20.01 40.47
C TYR A 90 2.51 19.72 39.74
N ASP A 91 2.57 19.12 38.55
CA ASP A 91 3.91 18.72 38.03
C ASP A 91 4.33 19.36 36.70
N GLY A 92 3.46 20.12 36.03
CA GLY A 92 3.85 20.93 34.87
C GLY A 92 4.28 20.14 33.61
N LEU A 93 3.97 18.84 33.48
CA LEU A 93 4.35 18.04 32.31
C LEU A 93 3.14 17.68 31.44
N ALA A 94 3.24 17.87 30.13
CA ALA A 94 2.26 17.42 29.13
C ALA A 94 2.91 16.42 28.16
N THR A 95 2.38 15.21 28.06
CA THR A 95 2.90 14.18 27.14
C THR A 95 1.91 13.93 25.99
N TYR A 96 2.40 13.92 24.76
CA TYR A 96 1.58 13.68 23.56
C TYR A 96 2.08 12.44 22.82
N ARG A 97 1.15 11.63 22.31
CA ARG A 97 1.46 10.58 21.32
C ARG A 97 1.64 11.23 19.96
N MET A 98 2.66 10.80 19.22
CA MET A 98 3.00 11.38 17.93
C MET A 98 3.27 10.31 16.88
N TYR A 99 3.02 10.66 15.63
CA TYR A 99 3.45 9.85 14.50
C TYR A 99 4.89 10.18 14.10
N PRO A 100 5.65 9.17 13.64
CA PRO A 100 6.99 9.35 13.12
C PRO A 100 7.06 10.31 11.93
N ASN A 101 8.21 10.99 11.75
CA ASN A 101 8.53 11.87 10.62
C ASN A 101 7.49 12.97 10.32
N THR A 102 6.70 13.32 11.32
CA THR A 102 5.60 14.28 11.21
C THR A 102 5.96 15.58 11.94
N GLU A 103 5.61 16.70 11.33
CA GLU A 103 5.72 18.02 11.93
C GLU A 103 4.47 18.31 12.76
N TYR A 104 4.67 18.87 13.95
CA TYR A 104 3.60 19.19 14.88
C TYR A 104 3.80 20.58 15.47
N LYS A 105 2.69 21.20 15.84
CA LYS A 105 2.65 22.46 16.58
C LYS A 105 1.75 22.29 17.79
N VAL A 106 2.25 22.69 18.96
CA VAL A 106 1.44 22.79 20.17
C VAL A 106 1.20 24.27 20.43
N ARG A 107 -0.07 24.66 20.48
CA ARG A 107 -0.49 26.04 20.79
C ARG A 107 -1.05 26.09 22.21
N PHE A 108 -0.66 27.13 22.94
CA PHE A 108 -1.10 27.39 24.31
C PHE A 108 -2.03 28.59 24.37
N TYR A 109 -3.06 28.53 25.22
CA TYR A 109 -4.14 29.51 25.31
C TYR A 109 -4.42 29.90 26.76
N GLU A 110 -4.89 31.13 26.98
CA GLU A 110 -5.23 31.64 28.31
C GLU A 110 -6.66 31.28 28.75
N ASP A 111 -7.52 30.92 27.79
CA ASP A 111 -8.95 30.69 28.00
C ASP A 111 -9.41 29.32 27.48
N GLU A 112 -10.49 28.79 28.07
CA GLU A 112 -11.13 27.52 27.67
C GLU A 112 -11.76 27.58 26.28
N ALA A 113 -12.04 28.78 25.77
CA ALA A 113 -12.64 28.98 24.46
C ALA A 113 -11.59 28.91 23.33
N TYR A 114 -10.31 28.74 23.66
CA TYR A 114 -9.17 28.74 22.74
C TYR A 114 -9.09 30.03 21.90
N THR A 115 -9.49 31.17 22.46
CA THR A 115 -9.56 32.44 21.73
C THR A 115 -8.32 33.31 21.85
N LYS A 116 -7.56 33.18 22.94
CA LYS A 116 -6.36 33.96 23.22
C LYS A 116 -5.11 33.09 23.27
N GLU A 117 -4.42 33.01 22.14
CA GLU A 117 -3.16 32.28 22.00
C GLU A 117 -2.00 33.03 22.69
N ILE A 118 -1.21 32.31 23.49
CA ILE A 118 -0.10 32.86 24.27
C ILE A 118 1.25 32.50 23.64
N ARG A 119 1.39 31.26 23.15
CA ARG A 119 2.65 30.74 22.61
C ARG A 119 2.38 29.56 21.68
N ILE A 120 3.26 29.39 20.69
CA ILE A 120 3.37 28.20 19.85
C ILE A 120 4.73 27.53 20.10
N VAL A 121 4.73 26.21 20.22
CA VAL A 121 5.93 25.37 20.18
C VAL A 121 5.82 24.43 18.99
N SER A 122 6.73 24.58 18.02
CA SER A 122 6.80 23.71 16.84
C SER A 122 7.95 22.74 16.98
N PHE A 123 7.73 21.49 16.61
CA PHE A 123 8.77 20.46 16.58
C PHE A 123 8.50 19.47 15.46
N LYS A 124 9.58 18.91 14.91
CA LYS A 124 9.51 17.84 13.93
C LYS A 124 9.97 16.55 14.59
N THR A 125 9.12 15.53 14.57
CA THR A 125 9.54 14.19 14.97
C THR A 125 10.40 13.61 13.85
N LYS A 126 11.49 12.96 14.23
CA LYS A 126 12.30 12.16 13.32
C LYS A 126 12.24 10.74 13.84
N THR A 127 11.94 9.76 13.00
CA THR A 127 12.25 8.37 13.37
C THR A 127 13.75 8.26 13.51
N THR A 128 14.22 7.97 14.71
CA THR A 128 15.50 7.30 14.84
C THR A 128 15.23 5.89 14.32
N PRO A 129 15.72 5.53 13.13
CA PRO A 129 15.48 4.21 12.60
C PRO A 129 16.14 3.19 13.55
N ILE A 130 15.40 2.18 13.98
CA ILE A 130 15.89 1.24 14.98
C ILE A 130 16.53 0.08 14.23
N CYS A 131 17.84 0.19 14.05
CA CYS A 131 18.57 -0.87 13.37
C CYS A 131 18.52 -2.20 14.13
N GLY A 132 18.26 -3.28 13.42
CA GLY A 132 18.27 -4.65 13.93
C GLY A 132 16.91 -5.11 14.45
N ASN A 133 15.82 -4.52 13.94
CA ASN A 133 14.45 -4.94 14.22
C ASN A 133 13.84 -5.81 13.09
N ASP A 134 14.64 -6.17 12.08
CA ASP A 134 14.30 -6.96 10.88
C ASP A 134 13.26 -6.30 9.94
N ILE A 135 13.07 -4.99 10.05
CA ILE A 135 12.15 -4.20 9.21
C ILE A 135 12.93 -3.04 8.59
N LYS A 136 12.91 -2.92 7.25
CA LYS A 136 13.51 -1.77 6.58
C LYS A 136 12.52 -0.60 6.54
N GLU A 137 12.73 0.41 7.39
CA GLU A 137 11.90 1.60 7.45
C GLU A 137 12.32 2.71 6.47
N THR A 138 11.44 3.69 6.28
CA THR A 138 11.70 4.84 5.40
C THR A 138 12.80 5.72 6.00
N GLY A 139 13.98 5.71 5.38
CA GLY A 139 15.17 6.43 5.84
C GLY A 139 16.38 5.53 6.16
N GLU A 140 16.19 4.22 6.18
CA GLU A 140 17.26 3.24 6.39
C GLU A 140 17.81 2.69 5.09
N SER A 141 19.13 2.46 5.04
CA SER A 141 19.74 1.78 3.90
C SER A 141 19.44 0.28 3.94
N CYS A 142 19.46 -0.32 5.14
CA CYS A 142 19.16 -1.72 5.43
C CYS A 142 18.72 -1.89 6.89
N ASP A 143 18.10 -3.03 7.20
CA ASP A 143 17.89 -3.51 8.57
C ASP A 143 18.06 -5.04 8.62
N GLY A 144 18.96 -5.54 9.45
CA GLY A 144 19.19 -6.98 9.60
C GLY A 144 19.43 -7.68 8.26
N ALA A 145 18.56 -8.64 7.92
CA ALA A 145 18.57 -9.35 6.63
C ALA A 145 17.82 -8.60 5.50
N LYS A 146 17.09 -7.53 5.80
CA LYS A 146 16.33 -6.72 4.83
C LYS A 146 17.22 -5.67 4.18
N LEU A 147 17.97 -6.09 3.17
CA LEU A 147 18.91 -5.23 2.42
C LEU A 147 18.23 -4.38 1.33
N GLY A 148 16.92 -4.54 1.11
CA GLY A 148 16.18 -3.82 0.06
C GLY A 148 16.69 -4.13 -1.36
N GLY A 149 17.02 -5.39 -1.63
CA GLY A 149 17.52 -5.85 -2.94
C GLY A 149 18.97 -5.48 -3.24
N GLN A 150 19.67 -4.83 -2.31
CA GLN A 150 21.09 -4.53 -2.46
C GLN A 150 21.94 -5.76 -2.17
N THR A 151 23.00 -5.94 -2.95
CA THR A 151 23.99 -7.01 -2.78
C THR A 151 25.40 -6.42 -2.85
N CYS A 152 26.42 -7.22 -2.53
CA CYS A 152 27.80 -6.80 -2.74
C CYS A 152 28.06 -6.38 -4.20
N LEU A 153 27.42 -7.03 -5.17
CA LEU A 153 27.50 -6.67 -6.58
C LEU A 153 26.92 -5.27 -6.86
N THR A 154 25.77 -4.93 -6.27
CA THR A 154 25.18 -3.59 -6.45
C THR A 154 25.96 -2.49 -5.72
N LYS A 155 26.91 -2.85 -4.84
CA LYS A 155 27.84 -1.93 -4.17
C LYS A 155 29.22 -1.87 -4.81
N GLY A 156 29.42 -2.53 -5.95
CA GLY A 156 30.68 -2.49 -6.71
C GLY A 156 31.71 -3.54 -6.30
N PHE A 157 31.32 -4.57 -5.55
CA PHE A 157 32.19 -5.71 -5.21
C PHE A 157 31.92 -6.88 -6.16
N THR A 158 32.89 -7.78 -6.34
CA THR A 158 32.76 -8.93 -7.27
C THR A 158 31.96 -10.09 -6.68
N GLY A 159 31.71 -10.07 -5.38
CA GLY A 159 30.96 -11.12 -4.68
C GLY A 159 30.90 -10.91 -3.17
N GLY A 160 30.58 -11.99 -2.44
CA GLY A 160 30.47 -12.00 -0.99
C GLY A 160 29.04 -11.76 -0.48
N THR A 161 28.91 -11.65 0.83
CA THR A 161 27.62 -11.46 1.51
C THR A 161 27.53 -10.01 1.99
N LEU A 162 26.47 -9.30 1.64
CA LEU A 162 26.23 -7.95 2.15
C LEU A 162 25.43 -8.07 3.45
N SER A 163 25.86 -7.38 4.51
CA SER A 163 25.12 -7.36 5.78
C SER A 163 24.81 -5.92 6.19
N CYS A 164 24.00 -5.75 7.24
CA CYS A 164 23.68 -4.44 7.79
C CYS A 164 24.38 -4.23 9.13
N ASN A 165 25.07 -3.10 9.28
CA ASN A 165 25.63 -2.67 10.57
C ASN A 165 24.52 -2.19 11.50
N THR A 166 24.78 -2.15 12.81
CA THR A 166 23.85 -1.64 13.85
C THR A 166 23.53 -0.14 13.75
N ASN A 167 24.10 0.57 12.77
CA ASN A 167 23.84 1.97 12.46
C ASN A 167 23.06 2.15 11.13
N CYS A 168 22.35 1.10 10.67
CA CYS A 168 21.59 1.06 9.41
C CYS A 168 22.43 1.36 8.15
N THR A 169 23.75 1.17 8.20
CA THR A 169 24.64 1.29 7.03
C THR A 169 24.99 -0.08 6.49
N PHE A 170 25.20 -0.17 5.17
CA PHE A 170 25.68 -1.39 4.55
C PHE A 170 27.07 -1.76 5.06
N ASN A 171 27.20 -2.99 5.56
CA ASN A 171 28.46 -3.57 5.92
C ASN A 171 29.02 -4.35 4.73
N THR A 172 30.09 -3.81 4.15
CA THR A 172 30.79 -4.40 3.01
C THR A 172 32.04 -5.19 3.42
N SER A 173 32.30 -5.39 4.72
CA SER A 173 33.50 -6.10 5.21
C SER A 173 33.53 -7.58 4.83
N THR A 174 32.36 -8.18 4.60
CA THR A 174 32.21 -9.56 4.13
C THR A 174 31.90 -9.64 2.63
N CYS A 175 31.88 -8.48 1.95
CA CYS A 175 31.94 -8.43 0.50
C CYS A 175 33.36 -8.75 0.06
N THR A 176 33.49 -9.58 -0.96
CA THR A 176 34.78 -9.85 -1.58
C THR A 176 35.04 -8.73 -2.58
N SER A 177 35.93 -7.81 -2.25
CA SER A 177 36.58 -7.00 -3.26
C SER A 177 37.45 -7.95 -4.09
N GLY A 178 37.46 -7.78 -5.40
CA GLY A 178 38.52 -8.32 -6.23
C GLY A 178 39.83 -7.59 -5.92
N GLU A 179 40.33 -7.65 -4.68
CA GLU A 179 41.69 -7.26 -4.35
C GLU A 179 42.60 -8.44 -4.69
N THR A 180 43.03 -8.50 -5.94
CA THR A 180 44.45 -8.73 -6.13
C THR A 180 45.15 -7.42 -5.81
N GLY A 181 45.79 -7.34 -4.65
CA GLY A 181 46.86 -6.38 -4.45
C GLY A 181 47.90 -6.57 -5.55
N GLY A 182 48.06 -5.55 -6.39
CA GLY A 182 49.02 -5.53 -7.50
C GLY A 182 48.49 -4.71 -8.66
N GLY A 183 49.01 -3.49 -8.82
CA GLY A 183 48.65 -2.59 -9.92
C GLY A 183 48.83 -3.26 -11.28
N GLY A 184 47.71 -3.54 -11.93
CA GLY A 184 47.59 -3.92 -13.33
C GLY A 184 46.18 -3.57 -13.80
N PRO A 185 45.99 -3.05 -15.03
CA PRO A 185 44.68 -2.66 -15.51
C PRO A 185 43.81 -3.91 -15.64
N ILE A 186 42.79 -4.01 -14.78
CA ILE A 186 41.73 -5.00 -14.92
C ILE A 186 40.86 -4.61 -16.11
N THR A 187 41.23 -5.08 -17.29
CA THR A 187 40.39 -4.99 -18.47
C THR A 187 39.19 -5.91 -18.29
N ASP A 188 38.00 -5.33 -18.28
CA ASP A 188 36.74 -6.07 -18.38
C ASP A 188 36.82 -7.03 -19.58
N THR A 189 36.50 -8.30 -19.36
CA THR A 189 36.49 -9.35 -20.39
C THR A 189 35.10 -9.92 -20.61
N THR A 190 34.10 -9.39 -19.91
CA THR A 190 32.72 -9.86 -19.98
C THR A 190 31.97 -9.09 -21.05
N ALA A 191 31.33 -9.80 -21.97
CA ALA A 191 30.49 -9.18 -22.98
C ALA A 191 29.08 -8.89 -22.43
N PRO A 192 28.37 -7.88 -22.97
CA PRO A 192 27.00 -7.58 -22.57
C PRO A 192 26.06 -8.79 -22.66
N THR A 193 25.24 -8.98 -21.61
CA THR A 193 24.29 -10.09 -21.47
C THR A 193 22.84 -9.59 -21.45
N SER A 194 21.86 -10.50 -21.32
CA SER A 194 20.42 -10.17 -21.33
C SER A 194 19.99 -9.36 -22.56
N THR A 195 20.56 -9.73 -23.71
CA THR A 195 20.38 -9.03 -24.97
C THR A 195 19.05 -9.40 -25.61
N SER A 196 18.23 -8.41 -25.98
CA SER A 196 16.99 -8.64 -26.72
C SER A 196 16.70 -7.55 -27.73
N ILE A 197 15.95 -7.92 -28.76
CA ILE A 197 15.38 -7.04 -29.79
C ILE A 197 13.93 -7.48 -30.00
N SER A 198 13.01 -6.53 -30.01
CA SER A 198 11.60 -6.78 -30.34
C SER A 198 11.00 -5.62 -31.13
N PHE A 199 9.94 -5.91 -31.88
CA PHE A 199 9.26 -4.95 -32.75
C PHE A 199 7.97 -4.42 -32.12
N ASN A 200 7.81 -3.09 -32.09
CA ASN A 200 6.54 -2.41 -31.84
C ASN A 200 5.67 -3.08 -30.74
N ALA A 201 6.27 -3.35 -29.57
CA ALA A 201 5.64 -4.03 -28.43
C ALA A 201 5.07 -5.44 -28.70
N GLY A 202 5.66 -6.21 -29.62
CA GLY A 202 5.28 -7.59 -29.93
C GLY A 202 4.34 -7.76 -31.12
N ALA A 203 4.28 -6.78 -32.03
CA ALA A 203 3.42 -6.85 -33.22
C ALA A 203 3.89 -7.94 -34.21
N ALA A 204 2.98 -8.81 -34.65
CA ALA A 204 3.27 -9.86 -35.63
C ALA A 204 3.43 -9.34 -37.08
N SER A 205 2.86 -8.18 -37.40
CA SER A 205 2.90 -7.58 -38.74
C SER A 205 2.77 -6.05 -38.70
N VAL A 206 3.37 -5.36 -39.67
CA VAL A 206 3.28 -3.90 -39.85
C VAL A 206 2.90 -3.53 -41.28
N SER A 207 2.20 -2.41 -41.44
CA SER A 207 1.82 -1.86 -42.75
C SER A 207 2.74 -0.74 -43.25
N SER A 208 3.74 -0.35 -42.46
CA SER A 208 4.74 0.67 -42.78
C SER A 208 6.14 0.11 -42.63
N ALA A 209 7.06 0.53 -43.51
CA ALA A 209 8.46 0.14 -43.45
C ALA A 209 9.23 0.81 -42.31
N SER A 210 8.68 1.87 -41.71
CA SER A 210 9.26 2.54 -40.54
C SER A 210 8.64 2.00 -39.26
N ILE A 211 9.48 1.46 -38.38
CA ILE A 211 9.10 0.79 -37.14
C ILE A 211 9.90 1.32 -35.95
N THR A 212 9.44 1.02 -34.74
CA THR A 212 10.22 1.25 -33.51
C THR A 212 10.69 -0.08 -32.94
N LEU A 213 12.00 -0.19 -32.74
CA LEU A 213 12.65 -1.31 -32.07
C LEU A 213 12.69 -1.05 -30.57
N THR A 214 12.46 -2.09 -29.77
CA THR A 214 12.73 -2.12 -28.34
C THR A 214 13.94 -3.02 -28.11
N LEU A 215 14.93 -2.51 -27.37
CA LEU A 215 16.24 -3.14 -27.20
C LEU A 215 16.54 -3.28 -25.70
N SER A 216 17.12 -4.40 -25.31
CA SER A 216 17.70 -4.58 -23.97
C SER A 216 19.10 -5.14 -24.07
N ALA A 217 19.98 -4.68 -23.19
CA ALA A 217 21.27 -5.27 -22.89
C ALA A 217 21.66 -4.85 -21.46
N THR A 218 22.38 -5.70 -20.74
CA THR A 218 22.85 -5.43 -19.38
C THR A 218 24.33 -5.74 -19.28
N ASP A 219 25.09 -4.76 -18.80
CA ASP A 219 26.53 -4.86 -18.61
C ASP A 219 27.03 -3.80 -17.61
N SER A 220 28.15 -4.07 -16.92
CA SER A 220 28.80 -3.09 -16.02
C SER A 220 29.71 -2.10 -16.75
N GLY A 221 30.15 -2.43 -17.96
CA GLY A 221 31.02 -1.61 -18.81
C GLY A 221 30.27 -0.48 -19.51
N THR A 222 30.17 0.66 -18.85
CA THR A 222 29.56 1.90 -19.39
C THR A 222 30.61 2.87 -19.96
N PRO A 223 30.32 3.64 -21.02
CA PRO A 223 29.09 3.67 -21.81
C PRO A 223 28.99 2.51 -22.81
N MET A 224 27.77 1.97 -22.95
CA MET A 224 27.49 0.90 -23.92
C MET A 224 27.20 1.46 -25.32
N GLN A 225 27.53 0.66 -26.32
CA GLN A 225 27.22 0.89 -27.72
C GLN A 225 26.36 -0.25 -28.27
N MET A 226 25.59 0.05 -29.31
CA MET A 226 24.80 -0.92 -30.06
C MET A 226 25.07 -0.78 -31.56
N MET A 227 24.88 -1.85 -32.30
CA MET A 227 24.95 -1.86 -33.76
C MET A 227 23.76 -2.66 -34.28
N ILE A 228 23.00 -2.07 -35.18
CA ILE A 228 21.75 -2.61 -35.73
C ILE A 228 21.86 -2.68 -37.26
N SER A 229 21.34 -3.74 -37.87
CA SER A 229 21.37 -3.91 -39.33
C SER A 229 20.23 -4.77 -39.86
N ASN A 230 19.84 -4.55 -41.12
CA ASN A 230 18.96 -5.46 -41.89
C ASN A 230 19.74 -6.64 -42.50
N ASN A 231 21.06 -6.70 -42.31
CA ASN A 231 21.94 -7.73 -42.84
C ASN A 231 22.70 -8.40 -41.69
N SER A 232 22.70 -9.73 -41.66
CA SER A 232 23.40 -10.52 -40.64
C SER A 232 24.92 -10.27 -40.60
N ALA A 233 25.51 -9.83 -41.71
CA ALA A 233 26.93 -9.48 -41.80
C ALA A 233 27.24 -8.07 -41.26
N PHE A 234 26.23 -7.27 -40.88
CA PHE A 234 26.38 -5.87 -40.46
C PHE A 234 27.17 -4.99 -41.45
N THR A 235 27.16 -5.34 -42.74
CA THR A 235 27.89 -4.60 -43.78
C THR A 235 27.35 -3.17 -43.87
N GLY A 236 28.22 -2.18 -43.64
CA GLY A 236 27.84 -0.76 -43.65
C GLY A 236 27.14 -0.27 -42.37
N ALA A 237 26.96 -1.12 -41.36
CA ALA A 237 26.45 -0.68 -40.05
C ALA A 237 27.56 -0.08 -39.19
N THR A 238 27.23 0.92 -38.38
CA THR A 238 28.15 1.59 -37.46
C THR A 238 27.73 1.39 -36.01
N TRP A 239 28.69 1.47 -35.09
CA TRP A 239 28.40 1.47 -33.66
C TRP A 239 27.80 2.83 -33.27
N GLU A 240 26.66 2.80 -32.59
CA GLU A 240 26.00 3.97 -32.01
C GLU A 240 25.82 3.81 -30.50
N THR A 241 25.54 4.89 -29.78
CA THR A 241 25.28 4.83 -28.33
C THR A 241 24.06 3.96 -28.05
N TYR A 242 24.16 3.09 -27.04
CA TYR A 242 23.06 2.23 -26.63
C TYR A 242 21.84 3.04 -26.19
N ALA A 243 20.67 2.68 -26.73
CA ALA A 243 19.37 3.18 -26.32
C ALA A 243 18.38 2.02 -26.24
N THR A 244 17.41 2.12 -25.33
CA THR A 244 16.38 1.08 -25.15
C THR A 244 15.30 1.11 -26.24
N SER A 245 15.27 2.15 -27.07
CA SER A 245 14.38 2.26 -28.21
C SER A 245 15.04 2.99 -29.39
N LYS A 246 14.70 2.56 -30.61
CA LYS A 246 15.25 3.16 -31.85
C LYS A 246 14.25 3.06 -32.99
N SER A 247 14.02 4.16 -33.71
CA SER A 247 13.31 4.12 -34.99
C SER A 247 14.19 3.49 -36.07
N TRP A 248 13.63 2.51 -36.79
CA TRP A 248 14.35 1.72 -37.78
C TRP A 248 13.55 1.56 -39.06
N THR A 249 14.24 1.45 -40.19
CA THR A 249 13.62 1.29 -41.52
C THR A 249 13.94 -0.09 -42.07
N LEU A 250 12.89 -0.87 -42.34
CA LEU A 250 12.97 -2.20 -42.93
C LEU A 250 13.34 -2.13 -44.42
N THR A 251 13.82 -3.25 -44.98
CA THR A 251 14.03 -3.35 -46.42
C THR A 251 12.69 -3.25 -47.17
N THR A 252 12.71 -2.65 -48.36
CA THR A 252 11.51 -2.44 -49.18
C THR A 252 10.88 -3.77 -49.64
N GLY A 253 9.60 -3.72 -50.00
CA GLY A 253 8.81 -4.87 -50.46
C GLY A 253 8.15 -5.65 -49.32
N ASP A 254 6.99 -6.24 -49.61
CA ASP A 254 6.22 -7.03 -48.66
C ASP A 254 6.93 -8.36 -48.32
N GLY A 255 6.59 -8.93 -47.17
CA GLY A 255 7.08 -10.22 -46.69
C GLY A 255 7.82 -10.14 -45.35
N MET A 256 8.40 -11.27 -44.95
CA MET A 256 9.14 -11.39 -43.69
C MET A 256 10.45 -10.60 -43.76
N LYS A 257 10.68 -9.77 -42.73
CA LYS A 257 11.86 -8.93 -42.55
C LYS A 257 12.58 -9.35 -41.29
N THR A 258 13.91 -9.34 -41.31
CA THR A 258 14.75 -9.69 -40.16
C THR A 258 15.65 -8.51 -39.83
N VAL A 259 15.74 -8.17 -38.54
CA VAL A 259 16.67 -7.15 -38.05
C VAL A 259 17.63 -7.81 -37.06
N TYR A 260 18.91 -7.50 -37.21
CA TYR A 260 20.00 -8.00 -36.39
C TYR A 260 20.52 -6.91 -35.47
N ALA A 261 20.88 -7.26 -34.24
CA ALA A 261 21.51 -6.36 -33.29
C ALA A 261 22.66 -7.05 -32.55
N LYS A 262 23.65 -6.25 -32.14
CA LYS A 262 24.71 -6.64 -31.21
C LYS A 262 25.11 -5.44 -30.34
N PHE A 263 25.62 -5.72 -29.16
CA PHE A 263 25.96 -4.72 -28.15
C PHE A 263 27.44 -4.81 -27.82
N LYS A 264 28.05 -3.68 -27.46
CA LYS A 264 29.45 -3.60 -27.08
C LYS A 264 29.59 -2.71 -25.86
N ASP A 265 30.38 -3.14 -24.89
CA ASP A 265 30.68 -2.35 -23.71
C ASP A 265 31.76 -1.28 -24.00
N ALA A 266 32.14 -0.52 -22.97
CA ALA A 266 33.23 0.45 -23.06
C ALA A 266 34.62 -0.17 -23.23
N SER A 267 34.76 -1.45 -22.87
CA SER A 267 36.02 -2.20 -22.90
C SER A 267 36.26 -2.92 -24.23
N GLY A 268 35.28 -2.90 -25.13
CA GLY A 268 35.32 -3.49 -26.47
C GLY A 268 34.74 -4.90 -26.55
N ASN A 269 34.24 -5.49 -25.46
CA ASN A 269 33.62 -6.80 -25.47
C ASN A 269 32.28 -6.73 -26.18
N THR A 270 32.08 -7.63 -27.15
CA THR A 270 30.91 -7.63 -28.02
C THR A 270 30.01 -8.83 -27.70
N SER A 271 28.71 -8.59 -27.56
CA SER A 271 27.72 -9.64 -27.33
C SER A 271 27.60 -10.59 -28.52
N THR A 272 26.95 -11.74 -28.30
CA THR A 272 26.43 -12.55 -29.41
C THR A 272 25.46 -11.72 -30.27
N THR A 273 25.38 -12.06 -31.56
CA THR A 273 24.41 -11.44 -32.47
C THR A 273 23.02 -12.00 -32.17
N ILE A 274 22.07 -11.10 -31.97
CA ILE A 274 20.65 -11.42 -31.81
C ILE A 274 19.86 -10.94 -33.03
N SER A 275 18.70 -11.53 -33.26
CA SER A 275 17.81 -11.13 -34.34
C SER A 275 16.35 -11.39 -33.98
N ASP A 276 15.46 -10.63 -34.57
CA ASP A 276 14.02 -10.89 -34.54
C ASP A 276 13.43 -10.69 -35.96
N THR A 277 12.23 -11.22 -36.20
CA THR A 277 11.52 -11.13 -37.48
C THR A 277 10.16 -10.46 -37.39
N ILE A 278 9.75 -9.75 -38.45
CA ILE A 278 8.42 -9.14 -38.58
C ILE A 278 7.91 -9.23 -40.03
N THR A 279 6.59 -9.36 -40.23
CA THR A 279 6.00 -9.33 -41.58
C THR A 279 5.61 -7.91 -41.98
N LEU A 280 6.15 -7.40 -43.10
CA LEU A 280 5.73 -6.14 -43.72
C LEU A 280 4.67 -6.42 -44.78
N ALA A 281 3.51 -5.79 -44.67
CA ALA A 281 2.41 -5.88 -45.64
C ALA A 281 1.86 -4.47 -45.94
N THR A 282 2.38 -3.83 -46.98
CA THR A 282 2.08 -2.43 -47.33
C THR A 282 0.70 -2.22 -47.97
N GLY A 283 -0.14 -3.26 -48.03
CA GLY A 283 -1.54 -3.14 -48.43
C GLY A 283 -1.76 -2.73 -49.88
N THR A 284 -0.75 -2.83 -50.75
CA THR A 284 -0.91 -2.56 -52.20
C THR A 284 -1.57 -3.73 -52.94
N THR A 285 -2.67 -4.25 -52.39
CA THR A 285 -3.67 -4.92 -53.23
C THR A 285 -4.53 -3.83 -53.85
N THR A 286 -4.38 -3.61 -55.16
CA THR A 286 -5.31 -2.82 -55.96
C THR A 286 -6.74 -3.27 -55.62
N PRO A 287 -7.70 -2.36 -55.34
CA PRO A 287 -9.04 -2.75 -54.93
C PRO A 287 -9.70 -3.55 -56.07
N PRO A 288 -10.27 -4.75 -55.79
CA PRO A 288 -11.13 -5.39 -56.77
C PRO A 288 -12.38 -4.52 -56.99
N PRO A 289 -12.90 -4.43 -58.22
CA PRO A 289 -14.12 -3.66 -58.50
C PRO A 289 -15.28 -4.19 -57.65
N PRO A 290 -16.16 -3.30 -57.15
CA PRO A 290 -17.24 -3.70 -56.24
C PRO A 290 -18.21 -4.68 -56.92
N PRO A 291 -18.61 -5.79 -56.27
CA PRO A 291 -19.70 -6.64 -56.73
C PRO A 291 -21.05 -5.91 -56.63
N PRO A 292 -22.01 -6.15 -57.54
CA PRO A 292 -23.33 -5.55 -57.46
C PRO A 292 -24.09 -6.05 -56.23
N THR A 293 -24.58 -5.10 -55.43
CA THR A 293 -25.42 -5.29 -54.26
C THR A 293 -26.75 -5.97 -54.62
N PRO A 294 -27.16 -7.05 -53.94
CA PRO A 294 -28.54 -7.53 -53.95
C PRO A 294 -29.42 -6.71 -52.97
N PRO A 295 -30.73 -6.63 -53.23
CA PRO A 295 -31.68 -5.76 -52.52
C PRO A 295 -32.01 -6.27 -51.10
N PRO A 296 -32.54 -5.38 -50.22
CA PRO A 296 -32.79 -5.70 -48.82
C PRO A 296 -34.02 -6.62 -48.67
N ALA A 297 -33.85 -7.72 -47.94
CA ALA A 297 -34.97 -8.53 -47.46
C ALA A 297 -35.51 -7.94 -46.15
N SER A 298 -36.84 -7.82 -46.13
CA SER A 298 -37.72 -7.38 -45.04
C SER A 298 -37.44 -8.06 -43.69
N PRO A 299 -37.74 -7.41 -42.55
CA PRO A 299 -37.74 -8.05 -41.25
C PRO A 299 -38.97 -8.96 -41.13
N SER A 300 -38.79 -10.13 -40.51
CA SER A 300 -39.88 -10.87 -39.87
C SER A 300 -39.68 -10.81 -38.36
N PRO A 301 -40.74 -10.53 -37.59
CA PRO A 301 -40.75 -10.61 -36.14
C PRO A 301 -40.97 -12.07 -35.71
N ASP A 302 -40.93 -12.27 -34.39
CA ASP A 302 -41.37 -13.47 -33.66
C ASP A 302 -40.24 -14.47 -33.34
N ASP A 303 -39.69 -14.35 -32.13
CA ASP A 303 -39.78 -15.48 -31.19
C ASP A 303 -39.72 -14.97 -29.74
N ALA A 304 -40.92 -14.95 -29.14
CA ALA A 304 -41.13 -14.95 -27.72
C ALA A 304 -41.41 -16.40 -27.29
N GLY A 305 -40.74 -16.83 -26.22
CA GLY A 305 -40.93 -18.12 -25.56
C GLY A 305 -39.56 -18.63 -25.08
N GLY A 306 -39.25 -18.78 -23.80
CA GLY A 306 -40.11 -19.01 -22.66
C GLY A 306 -39.52 -20.19 -21.90
N ASP A 307 -38.82 -19.91 -20.82
CA ASP A 307 -38.36 -20.84 -19.78
C ASP A 307 -37.95 -19.94 -18.60
N GLY A 308 -38.63 -19.88 -17.45
CA GLY A 308 -39.57 -20.85 -16.91
C GLY A 308 -38.92 -21.86 -15.98
N SER A 309 -38.27 -21.36 -14.92
CA SER A 309 -38.01 -22.05 -13.64
C SER A 309 -36.68 -22.80 -13.53
N SER A 310 -35.87 -22.41 -12.54
CA SER A 310 -35.44 -23.29 -11.43
C SER A 310 -34.69 -22.45 -10.39
N ASP A 311 -35.43 -22.04 -9.36
CA ASP A 311 -34.89 -21.90 -8.02
C ASP A 311 -34.21 -23.22 -7.65
N ASP A 312 -32.88 -23.27 -7.70
CA ASP A 312 -32.10 -24.28 -6.98
C ASP A 312 -30.68 -23.74 -6.72
N GLY A 313 -30.44 -23.31 -5.48
CA GLY A 313 -29.12 -23.20 -4.86
C GLY A 313 -28.03 -22.51 -5.69
N LYS A 314 -28.09 -21.18 -5.83
CA LYS A 314 -26.94 -20.41 -6.36
C LYS A 314 -25.73 -20.66 -5.46
N GLY A 315 -24.78 -21.45 -5.96
CA GLY A 315 -23.47 -21.61 -5.34
C GLY A 315 -22.78 -20.26 -5.19
N LEU A 316 -21.76 -20.19 -4.32
CA LEU A 316 -21.03 -18.95 -4.05
C LEU A 316 -20.53 -18.28 -5.35
N VAL A 317 -20.17 -19.08 -6.36
CA VAL A 317 -19.77 -18.62 -7.70
C VAL A 317 -20.80 -19.10 -8.75
N PRO A 318 -21.56 -18.19 -9.38
CA PRO A 318 -22.60 -18.54 -10.36
C PRO A 318 -22.08 -18.47 -11.81
N CYS A 319 -20.84 -18.88 -12.06
CA CYS A 319 -20.28 -18.92 -13.41
C CYS A 319 -19.23 -20.04 -13.55
N GLY A 320 -19.01 -20.51 -14.78
CA GLY A 320 -18.03 -21.54 -15.10
C GLY A 320 -18.58 -22.98 -15.07
N GLY A 321 -19.90 -23.16 -14.95
CA GLY A 321 -20.56 -24.45 -15.13
C GLY A 321 -20.66 -24.87 -16.60
N ALA A 322 -20.84 -26.17 -16.84
CA ALA A 322 -21.06 -26.70 -18.19
C ALA A 322 -22.41 -26.19 -18.74
N GLY A 323 -22.36 -25.24 -19.70
CA GLY A 323 -23.55 -24.60 -20.29
C GLY A 323 -23.74 -23.14 -19.90
N GLU A 324 -22.86 -22.55 -19.08
CA GLU A 324 -22.98 -21.15 -18.63
C GLU A 324 -22.05 -20.19 -19.39
N THR A 325 -22.48 -18.94 -19.51
CA THR A 325 -21.76 -17.82 -20.13
C THR A 325 -20.43 -17.53 -19.41
N SER A 326 -19.40 -17.14 -20.15
CA SER A 326 -18.06 -16.78 -19.64
C SER A 326 -18.12 -15.74 -18.51
N CYS A 327 -17.37 -15.98 -17.42
CA CYS A 327 -17.31 -15.09 -16.26
C CYS A 327 -16.79 -13.68 -16.65
N ASN A 328 -17.62 -12.65 -16.45
CA ASN A 328 -17.23 -11.25 -16.60
C ASN A 328 -17.10 -10.56 -15.22
N PHE A 329 -16.56 -9.34 -15.20
CA PHE A 329 -16.38 -8.54 -13.98
C PHE A 329 -17.69 -8.32 -13.21
N ASP A 330 -18.84 -8.25 -13.89
CA ASP A 330 -20.15 -8.12 -13.24
C ASP A 330 -20.47 -9.32 -12.32
N MET A 331 -20.03 -10.53 -12.70
CA MET A 331 -20.22 -11.73 -11.89
C MET A 331 -19.31 -11.79 -10.67
N PHE A 332 -18.20 -11.04 -10.65
CA PHE A 332 -17.36 -10.88 -9.45
C PHE A 332 -18.07 -10.05 -8.37
N ILE A 333 -18.84 -9.04 -8.78
CA ILE A 333 -19.65 -8.23 -7.85
C ILE A 333 -20.76 -9.08 -7.22
N VAL A 334 -21.37 -9.98 -8.01
CA VAL A 334 -22.37 -10.95 -7.53
C VAL A 334 -21.76 -11.91 -6.51
N LEU A 335 -20.55 -12.42 -6.76
CA LEU A 335 -19.81 -13.26 -5.81
C LEU A 335 -19.59 -12.52 -4.48
N ALA A 336 -19.10 -11.28 -4.53
CA ALA A 336 -18.85 -10.50 -3.31
C ALA A 336 -20.12 -10.30 -2.47
N LYS A 337 -21.26 -10.02 -3.13
CA LYS A 337 -22.57 -9.92 -2.45
C LYS A 337 -22.97 -11.25 -1.79
N ASN A 338 -22.86 -12.36 -2.52
CA ASN A 338 -23.22 -13.69 -1.99
C ASN A 338 -22.37 -14.09 -0.78
N VAL A 339 -21.07 -13.74 -0.77
CA VAL A 339 -20.18 -13.99 0.36
C VAL A 339 -20.59 -13.17 1.58
N ILE A 340 -20.89 -11.88 1.40
CA ILE A 340 -21.33 -11.02 2.50
C ILE A 340 -22.67 -11.52 3.08
N ASP A 341 -23.63 -11.85 2.21
CA ASP A 341 -24.94 -12.35 2.65
C ASP A 341 -24.80 -13.70 3.37
N PHE A 342 -23.92 -14.59 2.90
CA PHE A 342 -23.61 -15.85 3.59
C PHE A 342 -23.01 -15.61 4.97
N LEU A 343 -22.00 -14.74 5.09
CA LEU A 343 -21.35 -14.47 6.38
C LEU A 343 -22.31 -13.84 7.40
N ILE A 344 -23.19 -12.94 6.97
CA ILE A 344 -24.11 -12.25 7.88
C ILE A 344 -25.32 -13.13 8.23
N PHE A 345 -26.02 -13.64 7.21
CA PHE A 345 -27.29 -14.33 7.43
C PHE A 345 -27.12 -15.80 7.80
N VAL A 346 -26.13 -16.49 7.24
CA VAL A 346 -25.92 -17.92 7.50
C VAL A 346 -25.01 -18.16 8.71
N LEU A 347 -24.00 -17.31 8.93
CA LEU A 347 -23.05 -17.50 10.02
C LEU A 347 -23.31 -16.57 11.22
N ALA A 348 -23.41 -15.26 11.01
CA ALA A 348 -23.48 -14.31 12.13
C ALA A 348 -24.81 -14.36 12.90
N MET A 349 -25.96 -14.47 12.21
CA MET A 349 -27.28 -14.56 12.86
C MET A 349 -27.44 -15.75 13.82
N PRO A 350 -27.14 -17.01 13.44
CA PRO A 350 -27.26 -18.14 14.37
C PRO A 350 -26.23 -18.07 15.50
N LEU A 351 -25.01 -17.63 15.22
CA LEU A 351 -24.00 -17.42 16.27
C LEU A 351 -24.44 -16.38 17.29
N ALA A 352 -24.99 -15.25 16.83
CA ALA A 352 -25.53 -14.22 17.71
C ALA A 352 -26.68 -14.77 18.57
N ALA A 353 -27.60 -15.53 17.97
CA ALA A 353 -28.71 -16.16 18.70
C ALA A 353 -28.22 -17.10 19.80
N ILE A 354 -27.21 -17.94 19.51
CA ILE A 354 -26.60 -18.85 20.49
C ILE A 354 -25.94 -18.04 21.62
N LEU A 355 -25.20 -16.98 21.30
CA LEU A 355 -24.53 -16.16 22.31
C LEU A 355 -25.51 -15.36 23.17
N PHE A 356 -26.61 -14.88 22.60
CA PHE A 356 -27.68 -14.23 23.36
C PHE A 356 -28.38 -15.22 24.28
N ALA A 357 -28.67 -16.44 23.81
CA ALA A 357 -29.22 -17.50 24.64
C ALA A 357 -28.26 -17.87 25.78
N TYR A 358 -26.96 -17.98 25.51
CA TYR A 358 -25.93 -18.24 26.52
C TYR A 358 -25.83 -17.12 27.55
N ALA A 359 -25.82 -15.86 27.10
CA ALA A 359 -25.82 -14.70 27.99
C ALA A 359 -27.09 -14.67 28.87
N GLY A 360 -28.26 -14.97 28.29
CA GLY A 360 -29.53 -15.08 29.02
C GLY A 360 -29.52 -16.20 30.06
N PHE A 361 -29.03 -17.39 29.71
CA PHE A 361 -28.88 -18.51 30.63
C PHE A 361 -27.91 -18.19 31.77
N LEU A 362 -26.77 -17.57 31.47
CA LEU A 362 -25.79 -17.14 32.47
C LEU A 362 -26.38 -16.10 33.43
N LEU A 363 -27.25 -15.21 32.92
CA LEU A 363 -27.95 -14.23 33.74
C LEU A 363 -28.94 -14.92 34.71
N LEU A 364 -29.74 -15.88 34.23
CA LEU A 364 -30.73 -16.60 35.05
C LEU A 364 -30.09 -17.52 36.10
N THR A 365 -28.97 -18.17 35.77
CA THR A 365 -28.28 -19.13 36.66
C THR A 365 -27.24 -18.49 37.58
N SER A 366 -27.11 -17.16 37.55
CA SER A 366 -26.09 -16.44 38.29
C SER A 366 -26.25 -16.50 39.82
N GLY A 367 -27.43 -16.84 40.34
CA GLY A 367 -27.63 -17.11 41.78
C GLY A 367 -27.25 -15.95 42.70
N GLY A 368 -27.30 -14.71 42.21
CA GLY A 368 -26.88 -13.52 42.94
C GLY A 368 -25.36 -13.23 42.95
N SER A 369 -24.54 -14.05 42.28
CA SER A 369 -23.12 -13.76 42.05
C SER A 369 -22.97 -12.54 41.12
N THR A 370 -22.44 -11.45 41.67
CA THR A 370 -22.21 -10.18 40.94
C THR A 370 -21.25 -10.34 39.76
N GLU A 371 -20.31 -11.28 39.85
CA GLU A 371 -19.35 -11.62 38.79
C GLU A 371 -20.05 -12.23 37.56
N LYS A 372 -20.90 -13.24 37.75
CA LYS A 372 -21.62 -13.91 36.66
C LYS A 372 -22.62 -12.99 35.97
N VAL A 373 -23.31 -12.14 36.74
CA VAL A 373 -24.23 -11.12 36.19
C VAL A 373 -23.48 -10.09 35.34
N THR A 374 -22.32 -9.62 35.80
CA THR A 374 -21.51 -8.63 35.05
C THR A 374 -20.99 -9.23 33.75
N LYS A 375 -20.51 -10.49 33.80
CA LYS A 375 -20.06 -11.23 32.61
C LYS A 375 -21.19 -11.43 31.60
N ALA A 376 -22.38 -11.80 32.04
CA ALA A 376 -23.56 -11.96 31.17
C ALA A 376 -23.91 -10.65 30.45
N LYS A 377 -23.93 -9.52 31.17
CA LYS A 377 -24.20 -8.19 30.59
C LYS A 377 -23.13 -7.75 29.59
N HIS A 378 -21.86 -8.06 29.86
CA HIS A 378 -20.75 -7.71 28.97
C HIS A 378 -20.82 -8.51 27.66
N ILE A 379 -21.16 -9.80 27.72
CA ILE A 379 -21.39 -10.63 26.52
C ILE A 379 -22.57 -10.08 25.73
N PHE A 380 -23.69 -9.77 26.40
CA PHE A 380 -24.88 -9.22 25.75
C PHE A 380 -24.58 -7.93 24.97
N TRP A 381 -23.90 -6.97 25.58
CA TRP A 381 -23.56 -5.70 24.94
C TRP A 381 -22.54 -5.83 23.81
N ASN A 382 -21.52 -6.69 23.98
CA ASN A 382 -20.52 -6.90 22.94
C ASN A 382 -21.13 -7.52 21.68
N VAL A 383 -21.98 -8.53 21.85
CA VAL A 383 -22.65 -9.21 20.73
C VAL A 383 -23.64 -8.27 20.04
N LEU A 384 -24.41 -7.50 20.81
CA LEU A 384 -25.33 -6.51 20.26
C LEU A 384 -24.63 -5.44 19.43
N LEU A 385 -23.54 -4.85 19.96
CA LEU A 385 -22.79 -3.83 19.24
C LEU A 385 -22.12 -4.39 17.97
N GLY A 386 -21.53 -5.58 18.05
CA GLY A 386 -20.93 -6.24 16.89
C GLY A 386 -21.95 -6.55 15.79
N PHE A 387 -23.15 -7.00 16.17
CA PHE A 387 -24.23 -7.26 15.23
C PHE A 387 -24.75 -5.99 14.56
N ILE A 388 -24.92 -4.90 15.31
CA ILE A 388 -25.31 -3.58 14.76
C ILE A 388 -24.26 -3.08 13.75
N LEU A 389 -22.97 -3.16 14.10
CA LEU A 389 -21.90 -2.73 13.20
C LEU A 389 -21.86 -3.55 11.90
N ALA A 390 -22.08 -4.87 11.97
CA ALA A 390 -22.15 -5.73 10.80
C ALA A 390 -23.33 -5.35 9.87
N LEU A 391 -24.51 -5.09 10.44
CA LEU A 391 -25.68 -4.63 9.69
C LEU A 391 -25.48 -3.24 9.07
N CYS A 392 -24.84 -2.32 9.79
CA CYS A 392 -24.50 -1.00 9.26
C CYS A 392 -23.52 -1.10 8.07
N ALA A 393 -22.50 -1.94 8.17
CA ALA A 393 -21.55 -2.15 7.08
C ALA A 393 -22.25 -2.73 5.83
N TRP A 394 -23.11 -3.73 6.01
CA TRP A 394 -23.92 -4.30 4.93
C TRP A 394 -24.81 -3.25 4.25
N LEU A 395 -25.49 -2.41 5.04
CA LEU A 395 -26.34 -1.33 4.55
C LEU A 395 -25.55 -0.32 3.70
N ILE A 396 -24.35 0.07 4.16
CA ILE A 396 -23.50 1.02 3.43
C ILE A 396 -23.06 0.45 2.09
N VAL A 397 -22.57 -0.80 2.06
CA VAL A 397 -22.14 -1.46 0.81
C VAL A 397 -23.31 -1.53 -0.17
N MET A 398 -24.49 -1.96 0.29
CA MET A 398 -25.67 -2.04 -0.57
C MET A 398 -26.12 -0.68 -1.10
N THR A 399 -26.03 0.37 -0.27
CA THR A 399 -26.37 1.74 -0.68
C THR A 399 -25.41 2.26 -1.75
N ILE A 400 -24.11 1.98 -1.62
CA ILE A 400 -23.10 2.39 -2.62
C ILE A 400 -23.30 1.63 -3.92
N LEU A 401 -23.51 0.31 -3.86
CA LEU A 401 -23.75 -0.50 -5.07
C LEU A 401 -24.96 -0.01 -5.85
N LYS A 402 -26.06 0.30 -5.14
CA LYS A 402 -27.25 0.91 -5.73
C LYS A 402 -26.96 2.29 -6.35
N ALA A 403 -26.19 3.14 -5.67
CA ALA A 403 -25.83 4.45 -6.17
C ALA A 403 -24.94 4.41 -7.44
N LEU A 404 -24.22 3.31 -7.66
CA LEU A 404 -23.37 3.10 -8.84
C LEU A 404 -24.15 2.54 -10.05
N GLY A 405 -25.49 2.46 -9.97
CA GLY A 405 -26.29 1.91 -11.06
C GLY A 405 -26.07 0.41 -11.25
N VAL A 406 -25.58 -0.28 -10.21
CA VAL A 406 -25.70 -1.74 -10.10
C VAL A 406 -27.14 -2.05 -9.70
N ASP A 407 -28.08 -1.64 -10.55
CA ASP A 407 -29.50 -1.91 -10.38
C ASP A 407 -29.86 -3.19 -11.15
N ASP A 408 -30.31 -4.17 -10.38
CA ASP A 408 -31.37 -5.12 -10.74
C ASP A 408 -31.21 -5.96 -12.02
N ALA A 409 -30.18 -6.83 -12.04
CA ALA A 409 -30.37 -8.19 -12.58
C ALA A 409 -31.30 -9.05 -11.69
N TYR A 410 -32.03 -8.43 -10.76
CA TYR A 410 -33.00 -9.01 -9.84
C TYR A 410 -34.18 -8.06 -9.63
N SER A 411 -34.67 -7.49 -10.73
CA SER A 411 -35.98 -6.84 -10.79
C SER A 411 -37.04 -7.81 -10.26
N LEU A 412 -37.76 -7.41 -9.20
CA LEU A 412 -39.01 -8.06 -8.78
C LEU A 412 -40.21 -7.62 -9.64
N LEU A 413 -39.95 -6.99 -10.80
CA LEU A 413 -40.93 -6.61 -11.83
C LEU A 413 -40.33 -6.79 -13.24
N SER A 414 -39.72 -7.95 -13.50
CA SER A 414 -39.63 -8.47 -14.88
C SER A 414 -40.69 -9.54 -15.03
N ASP A 415 -41.88 -9.11 -15.46
CA ASP A 415 -42.63 -9.87 -16.47
C ASP A 415 -41.98 -9.63 -17.84
#